data_AF-A0A961S3S5-F1
#
_entry.id   AF-A0A961S3S5-F1
#
_cell.length_a   1.000
_cell.length_b   1.000
_cell.length_c   1.000
_cell.angle_alpha   90.00
_cell.angle_beta   90.00
_cell.angle_gamma   90.00
#
_symmetry.space_group_name_H-M   'P 1'
#
loop_
_entity.id
_entity.type
_entity.pdbx_description
1 polymer ?
#
loop_
_entity_poly.entity_id
_entity_poly.type
_entity_poly.pdbx_seq_one_letter_code
_entity_poly.pdbx_strand_id
1 'polypeptide(L)' 'VPNVNWFMTVPVSAAGDAAIALGSSKPGDYVELRAEMEVLAVISNCPQVLNPCNAFNPTEIEVVIFA' A
#
# COMPACT_ATOMS: atom_id res chain seq x y z
N VAL A 1 -14.05 -5.54 5.35
CA VAL A 1 -13.72 -5.96 3.98
C VAL A 1 -12.21 -5.85 3.84
N PRO A 2 -11.49 -6.90 3.39
CA PRO A 2 -10.05 -6.79 3.20
C PRO A 2 -9.74 -5.90 1.98
N ASN A 3 -8.77 -5.00 2.13
CA ASN A 3 -8.20 -4.22 1.02
C ASN A 3 -6.82 -4.77 0.66
N VAL A 4 -6.33 -4.43 -0.54
CA VAL A 4 -4.92 -4.61 -0.87
C VAL A 4 -4.14 -3.40 -0.34
N ASN A 5 -3.09 -3.64 0.43
CA ASN A 5 -2.21 -2.61 0.98
C ASN A 5 -0.93 -2.53 0.14
N TRP A 6 -0.94 -1.71 -0.90
CA TRP A 6 0.25 -1.49 -1.71
C TRP A 6 1.36 -0.82 -0.88
N PHE A 7 2.61 -1.22 -1.14
CA PHE A 7 3.82 -0.72 -0.48
C PHE A 7 3.93 -0.98 1.04
N MET A 8 2.95 -1.64 1.66
CA MET A 8 3.00 -2.04 3.06
C MET A 8 3.74 -3.36 3.23
N THR A 9 4.74 -3.41 4.11
CA THR A 9 5.54 -4.60 4.38
C THR A 9 5.06 -5.30 5.66
N VAL A 10 4.56 -6.53 5.54
CA VAL A 10 4.11 -7.36 6.68
C VAL A 10 4.69 -8.77 6.54
N PRO A 11 5.95 -9.01 6.95
CA PRO A 11 6.56 -10.32 6.85
C PRO A 11 5.89 -11.29 7.85
N VAL A 12 5.77 -12.54 7.42
CA VAL A 12 5.31 -13.65 8.27
C VAL A 12 6.53 -14.48 8.66
N SER A 13 6.75 -14.66 9.95
CA SER A 13 7.86 -15.44 10.48
C SER A 13 7.62 -16.95 10.32
N ALA A 14 8.67 -17.75 10.48
CA ALA A 14 8.54 -19.21 10.47
C ALA A 14 7.67 -19.75 11.62
N ALA A 15 7.49 -18.98 12.70
CA ALA A 15 6.61 -19.31 13.81
C ALA A 15 5.14 -18.92 13.53
N GLY A 16 4.86 -18.22 12.43
CA GLY A 16 3.53 -17.76 12.04
C GLY A 16 3.18 -16.35 12.52
N ASP A 17 4.07 -15.67 13.24
CA ASP A 17 3.86 -14.29 13.68
C ASP A 17 3.96 -13.32 12.50
N ALA A 18 3.13 -12.28 12.50
CA ALA A 18 3.16 -11.21 11.52
C ALA A 18 3.21 -9.85 12.22
N ALA A 19 4.06 -8.96 11.74
CA ALA A 19 4.19 -7.61 12.27
C ALA A 19 4.36 -6.60 11.15
N ILE A 20 3.89 -5.37 11.38
CA ILE A 20 4.07 -4.28 10.43
C ILE A 20 5.53 -3.84 10.48
N ALA A 21 6.22 -3.99 9.36
CA ALA A 21 7.61 -3.58 9.19
C ALA A 21 7.69 -2.24 8.46
N LEU A 22 8.92 -1.70 8.38
CA LEU A 22 9.19 -0.51 7.60
C LEU A 22 8.86 -0.77 6.12
N GLY A 23 8.14 0.18 5.50
CA GLY A 23 7.86 0.15 4.06
C GLY A 23 9.17 0.15 3.25
N SER A 24 9.19 -0.57 2.14
CA SER A 24 10.38 -0.72 1.29
C SER A 24 10.35 0.14 0.02
N SER A 25 9.26 0.86 -0.23
CA SER A 25 9.08 1.69 -1.42
C SER A 25 9.82 3.02 -1.32
N LYS A 26 10.15 3.59 -2.47
CA LYS A 26 10.76 4.93 -2.62
C LYS A 26 9.90 5.82 -3.53
N PRO A 27 10.10 7.16 -3.50
CA PRO A 27 9.41 8.06 -4.42
C PRO A 27 9.60 7.62 -5.89
N GLY A 28 8.49 7.56 -6.63
CA GLY A 28 8.45 7.12 -8.03
C GLY A 28 8.23 5.62 -8.23
N ASP A 29 8.25 4.79 -7.19
CA ASP A 29 7.72 3.43 -7.31
C ASP A 29 6.21 3.48 -7.58
N TYR A 30 5.72 2.64 -8.50
CA TYR A 30 4.31 2.62 -8.89
C TYR A 30 3.78 1.20 -9.06
N VAL A 31 2.46 1.06 -8.98
CA VAL A 31 1.73 -0.13 -9.38
C VAL A 31 0.81 0.27 -10.52
N GLU A 32 0.89 -0.45 -11.63
CA GLU A 32 -0.01 -0.29 -12.76
C GLU A 32 -1.02 -1.43 -12.76
N LEU A 33 -2.29 -1.10 -12.96
CA LEU A 33 -3.39 -2.06 -12.96
C LEU A 33 -4.16 -1.97 -14.27
N ARG A 34 -4.50 -3.13 -14.83
CA ARG A 34 -5.44 -3.24 -15.95
C ARG A 34 -6.81 -3.66 -15.42
N ALA A 35 -7.83 -2.89 -15.75
CA ALA A 35 -9.21 -3.30 -15.51
C ALA A 35 -9.64 -4.33 -16.57
N GLU A 36 -9.79 -5.60 -16.17
CA GLU A 36 -10.25 -6.68 -17.06
C GLU A 36 -11.77 -6.62 -17.35
N MET A 37 -12.48 -5.76 -16.64
CA MET A 37 -13.93 -5.53 -16.74
C MET A 37 -14.27 -4.12 -16.21
N GLU A 38 -15.53 -3.70 -16.31
CA GLU A 38 -16.00 -2.47 -15.65
C GLU A 38 -15.86 -2.61 -14.12
N VAL A 39 -15.14 -1.68 -13.49
CA VAL A 39 -14.85 -1.70 -12.07
C VAL A 39 -15.04 -0.33 -11.43
N LEU A 40 -15.43 -0.34 -10.15
CA LEU A 40 -15.33 0.82 -9.27
C LEU A 40 -14.10 0.65 -8.38
N ALA A 41 -13.04 1.43 -8.65
CA ALA A 41 -11.86 1.47 -7.82
C ALA A 41 -12.01 2.50 -6.69
N VAL A 42 -11.60 2.14 -5.48
CA VAL A 42 -11.55 3.04 -4.31
C VAL A 42 -10.14 2.99 -3.74
N ILE A 43 -9.54 4.16 -3.55
CA ILE A 43 -8.18 4.30 -3.02
C ILE A 43 -8.25 5.11 -1.73
N SER A 44 -7.53 4.65 -0.71
CA SER A 44 -7.34 5.37 0.55
C SER A 44 -5.84 5.55 0.79
N ASN A 45 -5.38 6.80 0.90
CA ASN A 45 -4.03 7.08 1.36
C ASN A 45 -3.98 6.88 2.88
N CYS A 46 -3.37 5.78 3.33
CA CYS A 46 -3.41 5.34 4.73
C CYS A 46 -2.81 6.40 5.67
N PRO A 47 -3.57 6.96 6.63
CA PRO A 47 -3.12 8.07 7.48
C PRO A 47 -2.35 7.60 8.73
N GLN A 48 -1.95 6.34 8.79
CA GLN A 48 -1.36 5.75 9.98
C GLN A 48 -0.03 6.45 10.35
N VAL A 49 0.16 6.77 11.62
CA VAL A 49 1.39 7.41 12.14
C VAL A 49 1.95 6.72 13.38
N LEU A 50 1.26 5.68 13.86
CA LEU A 50 1.60 4.99 15.11
C LEU A 50 2.43 3.71 14.89
N ASN A 51 2.79 3.39 13.66
CA ASN A 51 3.59 2.22 13.31
C ASN A 51 4.46 2.52 12.06
N PRO A 52 5.43 1.65 11.73
CA PRO A 52 6.46 1.98 10.75
C PRO A 52 6.01 1.85 9.28
N CYS A 53 4.74 1.58 8.97
CA CYS A 53 4.30 1.24 7.61
C CYS A 53 4.63 2.29 6.54
N ASN A 54 4.71 3.56 6.92
CA ASN A 54 5.00 4.70 6.06
C ASN A 54 6.12 5.60 6.63
N ALA A 55 7.07 4.99 7.36
CA ALA A 55 8.13 5.71 8.05
C ALA A 55 7.63 6.83 9.00
N PHE A 56 6.43 6.66 9.56
CA PHE A 56 5.79 7.61 10.48
C PHE A 56 5.46 8.98 9.88
N ASN A 57 5.61 9.15 8.56
CA ASN A 57 5.38 10.39 7.85
C ASN A 57 4.63 10.12 6.54
N PRO A 58 3.29 10.06 6.57
CA PRO A 58 2.50 9.87 5.36
C PRO A 58 2.83 10.94 4.32
N THR A 59 3.04 10.53 3.07
CA THR A 59 3.24 11.41 1.93
C THR A 59 2.01 11.40 1.02
N GLU A 60 1.93 12.37 0.11
CA GLU A 60 0.94 12.33 -0.97
C GLU A 60 1.14 11.12 -1.90
N ILE A 61 0.06 10.70 -2.55
CA ILE A 61 0.07 9.67 -3.59
C ILE A 61 -0.53 10.24 -4.86
N GLU A 62 -0.07 9.75 -6.01
CA GLU A 62 -0.63 10.10 -7.32
C GLU A 62 -1.48 8.93 -7.85
N VAL A 63 -2.60 9.25 -8.48
CA VAL A 63 -3.45 8.30 -9.18
C VAL A 63 -3.66 8.81 -10.60
N VAL A 64 -3.25 8.02 -11.58
CA VAL A 64 -3.41 8.32 -13.01
C VAL A 64 -4.34 7.28 -13.62
N ILE A 65 -5.30 7.75 -14.43
CA ILE A 65 -6.23 6.90 -15.18
C ILE A 65 -5.93 7.09 -16.67
N PHE A 66 -5.68 5.99 -17.36
CA PHE A 66 -5.42 5.95 -18.79
C PHE A 66 -6.65 5.41 -19.54
N ALA A 67 -6.79 5.80 -20.80
CA ALA A 67 -7.84 5.34 -21.72
C ALA A 67 -7.28 4.32 -22.72
#